data_AF-A3JRN2-F1
#
_entry.id   AF-A3JRN2-F1
#
_cell.length_a   1.000
_cell.length_b   1.000
_cell.length_c   1.000
_cell.angle_alpha   90.00
_cell.angle_beta   90.00
_cell.angle_gamma   90.00
#
_symmetry.space_group_name_H-M   'P 1'
#
loop_
_entity.id
_entity.type
_entity.pdbx_description
1 polymer ?
#
loop_
_entity_poly.entity_id
_entity_poly.type
_entity_poly.pdbx_seq_one_letter_code
_entity_poly.pdbx_strand_id
1 'polypeptide(L)'
;MDTAVNLWWAWLAAAIAFGILEVLAPGFIFLGFAIGALVMTVLIAILPSAVAVPVALAIFAGLSLVSWIVLKVAFKSQSSGARRVTHDIND
;
A
#
# COMPACT_ATOMS: atom_id res chain seq x y z
N MET A 1 29.05 6.50 -0.49
CA MET A 1 27.90 7.26 -1.03
C MET A 1 26.65 6.59 -0.49
N ASP A 2 26.00 7.18 0.50
CA ASP A 2 24.78 6.63 1.05
C ASP A 2 23.67 6.72 -0.01
N THR A 3 23.23 5.58 -0.50
CA THR A 3 22.17 5.48 -1.49
C THR A 3 20.83 5.87 -0.87
N ALA A 4 19.93 6.50 -1.63
CA ALA A 4 18.62 6.97 -1.14
C ALA A 4 17.79 5.88 -0.42
N VAL A 5 17.98 4.60 -0.77
CA VAL A 5 17.30 3.46 -0.12
C VAL A 5 17.70 3.23 1.34
N ASN A 6 18.85 3.77 1.79
CA ASN A 6 19.29 3.70 3.18
C ASN A 6 18.82 4.91 4.01
N LEU A 7 18.17 5.88 3.38
CA LEU A 7 17.57 7.02 4.09
C LEU A 7 16.14 6.65 4.52
N TRP A 8 15.92 6.45 5.81
CA TRP A 8 14.61 6.08 6.34
C TRP A 8 13.51 7.09 5.94
N TRP A 9 13.82 8.38 5.94
CA TRP A 9 12.85 9.43 5.61
C TRP A 9 12.51 9.46 4.10
N ALA A 10 13.37 8.92 3.23
CA ALA A 10 13.07 8.81 1.81
C ALA A 10 11.92 7.82 1.56
N TRP A 11 11.88 6.73 2.33
CA TRP A 11 10.75 5.79 2.33
C TRP A 11 9.48 6.42 2.87
N LEU A 12 9.57 7.25 3.92
CA LEU A 12 8.41 7.97 4.45
C LEU A 12 7.84 8.95 3.43
N ALA A 13 8.70 9.72 2.75
CA ALA A 13 8.30 10.63 1.69
C ALA A 13 7.61 9.88 0.53
N ALA A 14 8.15 8.73 0.12
CA ALA A 14 7.53 7.88 -0.89
C ALA A 14 6.16 7.36 -0.43
N ALA A 15 6.03 6.93 0.82
CA ALA A 15 4.76 6.47 1.39
C ALA A 15 3.67 7.56 1.32
N ILE A 16 4.02 8.79 1.68
CA ILE A 16 3.13 9.95 1.59
C ILE A 16 2.76 10.24 0.14
N ALA A 17 3.73 10.23 -0.78
CA ALA A 17 3.48 10.46 -2.20
C ALA A 17 2.52 9.43 -2.79
N PHE A 18 2.68 8.14 -2.47
CA PHE A 18 1.74 7.10 -2.88
C PHE A 18 0.36 7.28 -2.25
N GLY A 19 0.27 7.70 -0.99
CA GLY A 19 -1.00 8.04 -0.35
C GLY A 19 -1.74 9.18 -1.08
N ILE A 20 -1.02 10.22 -1.49
CA ILE A 20 -1.59 11.32 -2.29
C ILE A 20 -2.06 10.80 -3.65
N LEU A 21 -1.26 9.96 -4.33
CA LEU A 21 -1.63 9.38 -5.62
C LEU A 21 -2.90 8.53 -5.54
N GLU A 22 -3.09 7.79 -4.45
CA GLU A 22 -4.32 7.02 -4.22
C GLU A 22 -5.57 7.92 -4.12
N VAL A 23 -5.45 9.10 -3.49
CA VAL A 23 -6.56 10.07 -3.40
C VAL A 23 -6.91 10.65 -4.77
N LEU A 24 -5.90 10.87 -5.63
CA LEU A 24 -6.09 11.40 -6.99
C LEU A 24 -6.61 10.33 -7.97
N ALA A 25 -6.16 9.08 -7.81
CA ALA A 25 -6.47 7.95 -8.69
C ALA A 25 -6.79 6.70 -7.85
N PRO A 26 -8.04 6.56 -7.37
CA PRO A 26 -8.43 5.49 -6.46
C PRO A 26 -8.41 4.13 -7.18
N GLY A 27 -7.65 3.18 -6.64
CA GLY A 27 -7.45 1.85 -7.23
C GLY A 27 -6.88 0.79 -6.28
N PHE A 28 -6.63 1.13 -5.01
CA PHE A 28 -5.97 0.32 -3.96
C PHE A 28 -4.52 -0.08 -4.24
N ILE A 29 -4.00 0.18 -5.45
CA ILE A 29 -2.64 -0.19 -5.83
C ILE A 29 -1.60 0.74 -5.20
N PHE A 30 -1.86 2.05 -5.20
CA PHE A 30 -0.97 3.03 -4.59
C PHE A 30 -1.01 2.91 -3.07
N LEU A 31 -2.17 2.60 -2.49
CA LEU A 31 -2.27 2.30 -1.06
C LEU A 31 -1.41 1.10 -0.66
N GLY A 32 -1.36 0.03 -1.48
CA GLY A 32 -0.47 -1.11 -1.25
C GLY A 32 1.01 -0.70 -1.23
N PHE A 33 1.42 0.15 -2.18
CA PHE A 33 2.78 0.71 -2.22
C PHE A 33 3.08 1.65 -1.04
N ALA A 34 2.11 2.47 -0.63
CA ALA A 34 2.24 3.36 0.52
C ALA A 34 2.51 2.57 1.80
N ILE A 35 1.77 1.48 2.03
CA ILE A 35 1.97 0.58 3.18
C ILE A 35 3.35 -0.08 3.11
N GLY A 36 3.74 -0.60 1.94
CA GLY A 36 5.07 -1.19 1.75
C GLY A 36 6.20 -0.21 2.09
N ALA A 37 6.10 1.04 1.64
CA ALA A 37 7.07 2.09 1.93
C ALA A 37 7.06 2.53 3.42
N LEU A 38 5.89 2.52 4.06
CA LEU A 38 5.77 2.77 5.50
C LEU A 38 6.50 1.71 6.33
N VAL A 39 6.35 0.43 5.98
CA VAL A 39 7.06 -0.66 6.64
C VAL A 39 8.57 -0.54 6.41
N MET A 40 9.01 -0.18 5.19
CA MET A 40 10.42 0.10 4.90
C MET A 40 10.98 1.26 5.73
N THR A 41 10.17 2.29 6.00
CA THR A 41 10.57 3.41 6.88
C THR A 41 10.98 2.90 8.25
N VAL A 42 10.16 2.03 8.86
CA VAL A 42 10.44 1.44 10.17
C VAL A 42 11.65 0.50 10.10
N LEU A 43 11.72 -0.34 9.07
CA LEU A 43 12.81 -1.31 8.90
C LEU A 43 14.16 -0.62 8.81
N ILE A 44 14.30 0.40 7.96
CA ILE A 44 15.55 1.14 7.76
C ILE A 44 15.86 2.04 8.96
N ALA A 45 14.86 2.57 9.66
CA ALA A 45 15.07 3.35 10.87
C ALA A 45 15.65 2.52 12.03
N ILE A 46 15.23 1.25 12.17
CA ILE A 46 15.66 0.37 13.28
C ILE A 46 16.92 -0.42 12.93
N LEU A 47 17.07 -0.84 11.67
CA LEU A 47 18.25 -1.54 11.16
C LEU A 47 19.01 -0.63 10.18
N PRO A 48 19.78 0.37 10.67
CA PRO A 48 20.55 1.27 9.81
C PRO A 48 21.76 0.61 9.13
N SER A 49 21.87 -0.73 9.12
CA SER A 49 22.87 -1.43 8.33
C SER A 49 22.61 -1.20 6.84
N ALA A 50 23.65 -0.85 6.07
CA ALA A 50 23.54 -0.60 4.64
C ALA A 50 22.93 -1.82 3.91
N VAL A 51 21.63 -1.74 3.61
CA VAL A 51 20.94 -2.77 2.84
C VAL A 51 21.35 -2.58 1.38
N ALA A 52 21.79 -3.67 0.74
CA ALA A 52 22.08 -3.61 -0.68
C ALA A 52 20.82 -3.20 -1.47
N VAL A 53 20.97 -2.28 -2.43
CA VAL A 53 19.84 -1.74 -3.22
C VAL A 53 18.92 -2.84 -3.77
N PRO A 54 19.42 -3.96 -4.35
CA PRO A 54 18.55 -5.01 -4.85
C PRO A 54 17.71 -5.68 -3.76
N VAL A 55 18.29 -5.85 -2.56
CA VAL A 55 17.61 -6.46 -1.42
C VAL A 55 16.51 -5.54 -0.90
N ALA A 56 16.79 -4.25 -0.75
CA ALA A 56 15.79 -3.26 -0.33
C ALA A 56 14.59 -3.21 -1.27
N LEU A 57 14.84 -3.22 -2.59
CA LEU A 57 13.78 -3.24 -3.60
C LEU A 57 12.99 -4.55 -3.61
N ALA A 58 13.64 -5.70 -3.40
CA ALA A 58 12.95 -6.99 -3.29
C ALA A 58 12.01 -7.05 -2.08
N ILE A 59 12.47 -6.57 -0.92
CA ILE A 59 11.64 -6.48 0.29
C ILE A 59 10.46 -5.53 0.06
N PHE A 60 10.70 -4.33 -0.48
CA PHE A 60 9.65 -3.38 -0.79
C PHE A 60 8.61 -3.95 -1.77
N ALA A 61 9.04 -4.61 -2.84
CA ALA A 61 8.16 -5.24 -3.82
C ALA A 61 7.32 -6.36 -3.18
N GLY A 62 7.91 -7.20 -2.33
CA GLY A 62 7.20 -8.24 -1.60
C GLY A 62 6.15 -7.67 -0.64
N LEU A 63 6.53 -6.70 0.20
CA LEU A 63 5.62 -6.03 1.14
C LEU A 63 4.46 -5.33 0.41
N SER A 64 4.76 -4.68 -0.70
CA SER A 64 3.78 -4.02 -1.56
C SER A 64 2.77 -5.00 -2.14
N LEU A 65 3.25 -6.11 -2.71
CA LEU A 65 2.40 -7.16 -3.29
C LEU A 65 1.48 -7.77 -2.22
N VAL A 66 2.03 -8.11 -1.05
CA VAL A 66 1.26 -8.65 0.07
C VAL A 66 0.21 -7.64 0.54
N SER A 67 0.59 -6.38 0.74
CA SER A 67 -0.33 -5.32 1.18
C SER A 67 -1.48 -5.13 0.19
N TRP A 68 -1.19 -5.09 -1.11
CA TRP A 68 -2.21 -4.98 -2.15
C TRP A 68 -3.16 -6.18 -2.17
N ILE A 69 -2.66 -7.41 -2.03
CA ILE A 69 -3.51 -8.61 -1.94
C ILE A 69 -4.41 -8.53 -0.72
N VAL A 70 -3.87 -8.19 0.46
CA VAL A 70 -4.63 -8.07 1.71
C VAL A 70 -5.73 -7.03 1.57
N LEU A 71 -5.43 -5.84 1.03
CA LEU A 71 -6.41 -4.79 0.75
C LEU A 71 -7.50 -5.29 -0.21
N LYS A 72 -7.12 -5.94 -1.32
CA LYS A 72 -8.09 -6.44 -2.30
C LYS A 72 -9.01 -7.49 -1.69
N VAL A 73 -8.48 -8.37 -0.83
CA VAL A 73 -9.28 -9.41 -0.16
C VAL A 73 -10.21 -8.80 0.89
N ALA A 74 -9.71 -7.89 1.73
CA ALA A 74 -10.47 -7.28 2.81
C ALA A 74 -11.65 -6.42 2.32
N PHE A 75 -11.48 -5.69 1.21
CA PHE A 75 -12.50 -4.78 0.68
C PHE A 75 -13.40 -5.39 -0.42
N LYS A 76 -13.18 -6.65 -0.82
CA LYS A 76 -13.97 -7.34 -1.86
C LYS A 76 -15.48 -7.40 -1.57
N SER A 77 -15.88 -7.38 -0.30
CA SER A 77 -17.28 -7.54 0.13
C SER A 77 -18.11 -6.24 0.13
N GLN A 78 -17.52 -5.08 -0.15
CA GLN A 78 -18.21 -3.79 -0.11
C GLN A 78 -19.05 -3.48 -1.38
N SER A 79 -19.21 -4.44 -2.29
CA SER A 79 -20.17 -4.33 -3.38
C SER A 79 -21.57 -4.26 -2.76
N SER A 80 -22.20 -3.09 -2.86
CA SER A 80 -23.60 -2.87 -2.50
C SER A 80 -24.43 -3.93 -3.22
N GLY A 81 -24.83 -4.98 -2.50
CA GLY A 81 -25.69 -6.01 -3.03
C GLY A 81 -26.92 -5.33 -3.61
N ALA A 82 -27.23 -5.62 -4.87
CA ALA A 82 -28.42 -5.07 -5.51
C ALA A 82 -29.61 -5.27 -4.56
N ARG A 83 -30.20 -4.17 -4.08
CA ARG A 83 -31.36 -4.21 -3.20
C ARG A 83 -32.46 -4.94 -3.94
N ARG A 84 -32.69 -6.21 -3.62
CA ARG A 84 -33.83 -6.97 -4.13
C ARG A 84 -35.08 -6.43 -3.44
N VAL A 85 -35.71 -5.44 -4.06
CA VAL A 85 -37.02 -4.96 -3.65
C VAL A 85 -38.03 -5.98 -4.16
N THR A 86 -38.52 -6.83 -3.26
CA THR A 86 -39.57 -7.83 -3.56
C THR A 86 -40.97 -7.35 -3.19
N HIS A 87 -41.08 -6.13 -2.65
CA HIS A 87 -42.37 -5.52 -2.35
C HIS A 87 -42.87 -4.81 -3.61
N ASP A 88 -43.96 -5.34 -4.16
CA ASP A 88 -44.67 -4.71 -5.25
C ASP A 88 -45.48 -3.53 -4.69
N ILE A 89 -45.45 -2.38 -5.37
CA ILE A 89 -46.10 -1.13 -4.94
C ILE A 89 -47.63 -1.24 -5.01
N ASN A 90 -48.15 -2.29 -5.65
CA ASN A 90 -49.57 -2.50 -5.91
C ASN A 90 -50.26 -3.51 -4.98
N ASP A 91 -49.54 -4.13 -4.05
CA ASP A 91 -50.11 -5.04 -3.03
C ASP A 91 -50.19 -4.38 -1.65
#